data_AF-A0A2G5RDN9-F1
#
_entry.id   AF-A0A2G5RDN9-F1
#
_cell.length_a   1.000
_cell.length_b   1.000
_cell.length_c   1.000
_cell.angle_alpha   90.00
_cell.angle_beta   90.00
_cell.angle_gamma   90.00
#
_symmetry.space_group_name_H-M   'P 1'
#
loop_
_entity.id
_entity.type
_entity.pdbx_description
1 polymer ?
#
loop_
_entity_poly.entity_id
_entity_poly.type
_entity_poly.pdbx_seq_one_letter_code
_entity_poly.pdbx_strand_id
1 'polypeptide(L)'
;MRALPPIPITPAMLTSTTCAEPSAGETVWSAGAAYKGGDRVISTTSHRVYESISSKVAAVTLATGTGLVTWANHGLVANTPISFATTGALPSGLTAGTTYYVLSDTANTFKVAASSGGSAIAFSGAQSGSHTAIVTTNLGHDPATDDSWWIDIGPTNRWAMFDLLRNTGTTTASPLTVSLTPGQRVDSIGVVGMVADTVTVTVSVAGNTVYTASADLLKRPTSGWYDYFFGAFRYQQEFARFDLPPYTGAVITITLTRANGNVACGGVVVGSSVYLGRTLHEAESDALNFSKIDRDDFGTATLVPRRSVPRTVQTLRCKKSDVDRILQLRDDLNAAPALWSGLDDQDSGYFSALLIVGVYKRFTITMDQPEDALISLELEEV
;
A
#
# COMPACT_ATOMS: atom_id res chain seq x y z
N MET A 1 0.22 28.09 -0.31
CA MET A 1 -0.25 26.71 -0.33
C MET A 1 -0.10 26.13 -1.71
N ARG A 2 0.40 24.91 -1.76
CA ARG A 2 0.53 24.10 -2.97
C ARG A 2 -0.16 22.75 -2.77
N ALA A 3 -0.77 22.25 -3.82
CA ALA A 3 -1.16 20.86 -3.94
C ALA A 3 -0.17 20.18 -4.89
N LEU A 4 0.24 18.97 -4.56
CA LEU A 4 1.10 18.13 -5.38
C LEU A 4 0.32 16.85 -5.71
N PRO A 5 -0.37 16.83 -6.87
CA PRO A 5 -0.91 15.60 -7.44
C PRO A 5 0.22 14.59 -7.71
N PRO A 6 0.11 13.36 -7.20
CA PRO A 6 1.11 12.33 -7.45
C PRO A 6 1.06 11.87 -8.91
N ILE A 7 2.22 11.62 -9.49
CA ILE A 7 2.31 10.70 -10.62
C ILE A 7 2.40 9.26 -10.08
N PRO A 8 1.63 8.30 -10.62
CA PRO A 8 1.78 6.89 -10.24
C PRO A 8 3.18 6.38 -10.57
N ILE A 9 3.92 5.91 -9.55
CA ILE A 9 5.27 5.35 -9.75
C ILE A 9 5.12 3.92 -10.28
N THR A 10 5.67 3.67 -11.47
CA THR A 10 5.64 2.35 -12.13
C THR A 10 6.98 1.61 -11.99
N PRO A 11 7.02 0.28 -12.22
CA PRO A 11 8.27 -0.50 -12.25
C PRO A 11 9.35 0.08 -13.16
N ALA A 12 8.96 0.66 -14.29
CA ALA A 12 9.89 1.28 -15.22
C ALA A 12 10.48 2.61 -14.71
N MET A 13 9.78 3.31 -13.82
CA MET A 13 10.23 4.58 -13.23
C MET A 13 11.19 4.37 -12.06
N LEU A 14 11.06 3.28 -11.31
CA LEU A 14 11.97 2.93 -10.21
C LEU A 14 13.26 2.30 -10.78
N THR A 15 14.27 3.13 -11.05
CA THR A 15 15.51 2.69 -11.71
C THR A 15 16.50 2.03 -10.76
N SER A 16 16.51 2.41 -9.48
CA SER A 16 17.27 1.70 -8.45
C SER A 16 16.73 1.93 -7.06
N THR A 17 16.94 0.97 -6.16
CA THR A 17 16.74 1.15 -4.72
C THR A 17 17.58 0.18 -3.90
N THR A 18 18.02 0.59 -2.71
CA THR A 18 18.70 -0.28 -1.75
C THR A 18 17.74 -1.19 -0.97
N CYS A 19 16.42 -0.93 -1.00
CA CYS A 19 15.43 -1.85 -0.45
C CYS A 19 15.30 -3.07 -1.38
N ALA A 20 15.52 -4.27 -0.86
CA ALA A 20 15.40 -5.51 -1.63
C ALA A 20 13.93 -5.94 -1.80
N GLU A 21 13.66 -6.69 -2.86
CA GLU A 21 12.41 -7.41 -3.08
C GLU A 21 12.76 -8.82 -3.57
N PRO A 22 12.46 -9.88 -2.80
CA PRO A 22 11.82 -9.86 -1.48
C PRO A 22 12.67 -9.16 -0.41
N SER A 23 12.01 -8.46 0.49
CA SER A 23 12.61 -7.96 1.71
C SER A 23 12.64 -9.03 2.81
N ALA A 24 13.28 -8.74 3.95
CA ALA A 24 13.34 -9.68 5.06
C ALA A 24 11.93 -10.03 5.57
N GLY A 25 11.59 -11.32 5.58
CA GLY A 25 10.27 -11.83 5.96
C GLY A 25 9.27 -11.95 4.81
N GLU A 26 9.58 -11.44 3.62
CA GLU A 26 8.78 -11.65 2.43
C GLU A 26 9.20 -12.93 1.71
N THR A 27 8.23 -13.70 1.21
CA THR A 27 8.47 -14.93 0.46
C THR A 27 7.85 -14.81 -0.92
N VAL A 28 8.61 -15.03 -1.98
CA VAL A 28 8.10 -14.98 -3.36
C VAL A 28 7.18 -16.18 -3.61
N TRP A 29 6.06 -15.94 -4.29
CA TRP A 29 5.18 -17.00 -4.74
C TRP A 29 5.90 -17.97 -5.69
N SER A 30 5.56 -19.26 -5.59
CA SER A 30 6.05 -20.32 -6.45
C SER A 30 4.92 -21.27 -6.82
N ALA A 31 4.77 -21.53 -8.11
CA ALA A 31 3.72 -22.41 -8.64
C ALA A 31 3.77 -23.84 -8.07
N GLY A 32 4.95 -24.32 -7.66
CA GLY A 32 5.13 -25.66 -7.10
C GLY A 32 4.84 -25.78 -5.60
N ALA A 33 4.63 -24.66 -4.90
CA ALA A 33 4.36 -24.65 -3.48
C ALA A 33 2.85 -24.70 -3.19
N ALA A 34 2.47 -25.46 -2.16
CA ALA A 34 1.09 -25.57 -1.69
C ALA A 34 0.90 -24.68 -0.46
N TYR A 35 0.08 -23.64 -0.60
CA TYR A 35 -0.14 -22.61 0.41
C TYR A 35 -1.42 -22.88 1.21
N LYS A 36 -1.33 -22.85 2.54
CA LYS A 36 -2.47 -22.94 3.45
C LYS A 36 -3.11 -21.56 3.66
N GLY A 37 -4.27 -21.55 4.29
CA GLY A 37 -5.09 -20.37 4.46
C GLY A 37 -4.40 -19.43 5.43
N GLY A 38 -4.26 -18.16 5.06
CA GLY A 38 -3.48 -17.20 5.82
C GLY A 38 -1.98 -17.18 5.49
N ASP A 39 -1.47 -18.11 4.68
CA ASP A 39 -0.08 -18.03 4.20
C ASP A 39 0.09 -16.79 3.32
N ARG A 40 1.19 -16.08 3.50
CA ARG A 40 1.49 -14.85 2.76
C ARG A 40 2.64 -15.03 1.80
N VAL A 41 2.48 -14.50 0.59
CA VAL A 41 3.50 -14.47 -0.46
C VAL A 41 3.52 -13.12 -1.16
N ILE A 42 4.59 -12.85 -1.89
CA ILE A 42 4.67 -11.69 -2.78
C ILE A 42 4.64 -12.13 -4.24
N SER A 43 4.04 -11.30 -5.09
CA SER A 43 4.25 -11.33 -6.54
C SER A 43 5.22 -10.22 -6.93
N THR A 44 6.33 -10.58 -7.54
CA THR A 44 7.30 -9.62 -8.10
C THR A 44 6.86 -9.04 -9.44
N THR A 45 5.76 -9.55 -10.01
CA THR A 45 5.14 -8.99 -11.21
C THR A 45 4.19 -7.85 -10.87
N SER A 46 3.35 -8.02 -9.84
CA SER A 46 2.44 -6.98 -9.40
C SER A 46 3.03 -6.08 -8.29
N HIS A 47 4.14 -6.49 -7.68
CA HIS A 47 4.75 -5.85 -6.50
C HIS A 47 3.81 -5.74 -5.30
N ARG A 48 3.02 -6.80 -5.06
CA ARG A 48 2.04 -6.88 -3.96
C ARG A 48 2.20 -8.13 -3.12
N VAL A 49 1.75 -8.04 -1.87
CA VAL A 49 1.63 -9.11 -0.89
C VAL A 49 0.22 -9.67 -0.95
N TYR A 50 0.12 -10.99 -1.01
CA TYR A 50 -1.14 -11.72 -1.06
C TYR A 50 -1.23 -12.73 0.06
N GLU A 51 -2.44 -12.91 0.59
CA GLU A 51 -2.77 -13.92 1.57
C GLU A 51 -3.64 -15.02 0.94
N SER A 52 -3.23 -16.27 1.09
CA SER A 52 -3.88 -17.42 0.46
C SER A 52 -5.26 -17.69 1.07
N ILE A 53 -6.25 -17.88 0.20
CA ILE A 53 -7.58 -18.40 0.51
C ILE A 53 -7.55 -19.91 0.25
N SER A 54 -7.19 -20.71 1.26
CA SER A 54 -6.87 -22.13 0.99
C SER A 54 -8.03 -23.11 1.12
N SER A 55 -9.26 -22.65 1.35
CA SER A 55 -10.40 -23.57 1.45
C SER A 55 -11.38 -23.36 0.31
N LYS A 56 -11.33 -24.28 -0.65
CA LYS A 56 -12.38 -24.43 -1.65
C LYS A 56 -13.13 -25.73 -1.39
N VAL A 57 -14.44 -25.63 -1.22
CA VAL A 57 -15.32 -26.75 -0.88
C VAL A 57 -16.51 -26.73 -1.82
N ALA A 58 -16.86 -27.88 -2.39
CA ALA A 58 -18.07 -28.00 -3.20
C ALA A 58 -18.66 -29.41 -3.12
N ALA A 59 -19.96 -29.49 -3.35
CA ALA A 59 -20.60 -30.75 -3.67
C ALA A 59 -20.07 -31.26 -5.02
N VAL A 60 -19.78 -32.56 -5.10
CA VAL A 60 -19.23 -33.20 -6.30
C VAL A 60 -20.03 -34.44 -6.66
N THR A 61 -20.04 -34.78 -7.95
CA THR A 61 -20.60 -36.05 -8.42
C THR A 61 -19.45 -37.03 -8.67
N LEU A 62 -19.53 -38.23 -8.11
CA LEU A 62 -18.54 -39.29 -8.27
C LEU A 62 -19.09 -40.37 -9.21
N ALA A 63 -18.39 -40.65 -10.31
CA ALA A 63 -18.79 -41.67 -11.28
C ALA A 63 -18.07 -43.00 -10.99
N THR A 64 -18.84 -44.02 -10.61
CA THR A 64 -18.34 -45.40 -10.44
C THR A 64 -17.98 -46.02 -11.80
N GLY A 65 -16.94 -46.85 -11.82
CA GLY A 65 -16.39 -47.50 -13.02
C GLY A 65 -15.26 -46.71 -13.68
N THR A 66 -15.42 -45.39 -13.84
CA THR A 66 -14.44 -44.53 -14.54
C THR A 66 -13.49 -43.78 -13.61
N GLY A 67 -13.86 -43.61 -12.34
CA GLY A 67 -13.09 -42.81 -11.37
C GLY A 67 -13.18 -41.29 -11.60
N LEU A 68 -14.17 -40.84 -12.37
CA LEU A 68 -14.33 -39.43 -12.73
C LEU A 68 -15.06 -38.66 -11.61
N VAL A 69 -14.51 -37.51 -11.25
CA VAL A 69 -15.11 -36.54 -10.32
C VAL A 69 -15.62 -35.36 -11.15
N THR A 70 -16.88 -34.98 -10.96
CA THR A 70 -17.46 -33.78 -11.58
C THR A 70 -17.60 -32.68 -10.54
N TRP A 71 -16.89 -31.58 -10.79
CA TRP A 71 -16.97 -30.33 -10.05
C TRP A 71 -16.86 -29.20 -11.07
N ALA A 72 -17.97 -28.51 -11.35
CA ALA A 72 -17.96 -27.46 -12.37
C ALA A 72 -17.06 -26.27 -11.97
N ASN A 73 -16.28 -25.74 -12.93
CA ASN A 73 -15.35 -24.61 -12.77
C ASN A 73 -14.48 -24.71 -11.50
N HIS A 74 -13.93 -25.90 -11.27
CA HIS A 74 -13.17 -26.15 -10.05
C HIS A 74 -11.77 -25.51 -10.09
N GLY A 75 -11.19 -25.31 -11.28
CA GLY A 75 -9.91 -24.63 -11.47
C GLY A 75 -8.72 -25.31 -10.79
N LEU A 76 -8.81 -26.59 -10.44
CA LEU A 76 -7.76 -27.27 -9.70
C LEU A 76 -6.69 -27.77 -10.65
N VAL A 77 -5.44 -27.44 -10.39
CA VAL A 77 -4.32 -27.97 -11.15
C VAL A 77 -4.00 -29.42 -10.78
N ALA A 78 -3.25 -30.10 -11.66
CA ALA A 78 -2.76 -31.46 -11.36
C ALA A 78 -1.89 -31.45 -10.09
N ASN A 79 -1.98 -32.55 -9.33
CA ASN A 79 -1.36 -32.77 -8.03
C ASN A 79 -1.91 -31.90 -6.88
N THR A 80 -2.99 -31.15 -7.07
CA THR A 80 -3.65 -30.48 -5.96
C THR A 80 -4.14 -31.51 -4.93
N PRO A 81 -3.74 -31.40 -3.66
CA PRO A 81 -4.26 -32.23 -2.58
C PRO A 81 -5.75 -31.97 -2.35
N ILE A 82 -6.53 -33.04 -2.33
CA ILE A 82 -7.99 -32.98 -2.13
C ILE A 82 -8.43 -34.11 -1.20
N SER A 83 -9.47 -33.86 -0.41
CA SER A 83 -10.11 -34.89 0.42
C SER A 83 -11.61 -34.91 0.15
N PHE A 84 -12.25 -36.04 0.45
CA PHE A 84 -13.68 -36.22 0.26
C PHE A 84 -14.39 -36.41 1.60
N ALA A 85 -15.61 -35.89 1.68
CA ALA A 85 -16.57 -36.13 2.76
C ALA A 85 -17.91 -36.56 2.15
N THR A 86 -18.75 -37.22 2.94
CA THR A 86 -20.08 -37.64 2.52
C THR A 86 -21.05 -37.64 3.69
N THR A 87 -22.35 -37.48 3.42
CA THR A 87 -23.43 -37.72 4.39
C THR A 87 -23.91 -39.18 4.43
N GLY A 88 -23.44 -40.02 3.49
CA GLY A 88 -23.75 -41.45 3.41
C GLY A 88 -22.49 -42.30 3.28
N ALA A 89 -22.39 -43.08 2.20
CA ALA A 89 -21.21 -43.92 1.90
C ALA A 89 -20.49 -43.41 0.65
N LEU A 90 -19.16 -43.28 0.72
CA LEU A 90 -18.31 -43.06 -0.47
C LEU A 90 -18.18 -44.37 -1.26
N PRO A 91 -17.98 -44.29 -2.59
CA PRO A 91 -17.66 -45.48 -3.37
C PRO A 91 -16.33 -46.09 -2.94
N SER A 92 -16.18 -47.40 -3.17
CA SER A 92 -14.92 -48.12 -2.95
C SER A 92 -13.79 -47.47 -3.77
N GLY A 93 -12.62 -47.34 -3.15
CA GLY A 93 -11.47 -46.61 -3.68
C GLY A 93 -11.26 -45.24 -3.03
N LEU A 94 -12.28 -44.69 -2.36
CA LEU A 94 -12.19 -43.45 -1.58
C LEU A 94 -12.50 -43.70 -0.11
N THR A 95 -11.71 -43.08 0.76
CA THR A 95 -11.89 -43.06 2.22
C THR A 95 -12.06 -41.61 2.65
N ALA A 96 -13.10 -41.33 3.44
CA ALA A 96 -13.39 -39.97 3.87
C ALA A 96 -12.22 -39.38 4.68
N GLY A 97 -11.90 -38.11 4.43
CA GLY A 97 -10.78 -37.41 5.08
C GLY A 97 -9.38 -37.85 4.66
N THR A 98 -9.24 -38.83 3.76
CA THR A 98 -7.94 -39.21 3.19
C THR A 98 -7.55 -38.23 2.08
N THR A 99 -6.27 -37.84 2.04
CA THR A 99 -5.72 -36.98 0.99
C THR A 99 -5.47 -37.76 -0.29
N TYR A 100 -6.00 -37.25 -1.39
CA TYR A 100 -5.80 -37.69 -2.75
C TYR A 100 -5.22 -36.55 -3.60
N TYR A 101 -4.76 -36.85 -4.81
CA TYR A 101 -4.12 -35.88 -5.69
C TYR A 101 -4.85 -35.82 -7.03
N VAL A 102 -5.20 -34.61 -7.47
CA VAL A 102 -5.89 -34.36 -8.75
C VAL A 102 -5.02 -34.79 -9.93
N LEU A 103 -5.60 -35.44 -10.94
CA LEU A 103 -4.94 -35.85 -12.19
C LEU A 103 -5.65 -35.24 -13.39
N SER A 104 -4.87 -34.93 -14.44
CA SER A 104 -5.26 -34.48 -15.79
C SER A 104 -6.64 -33.85 -15.85
N ASP A 105 -6.64 -32.52 -15.86
CA ASP A 105 -7.81 -31.74 -15.57
C ASP A 105 -8.56 -31.25 -16.83
N THR A 106 -9.87 -31.03 -16.67
CA THR A 106 -10.70 -30.20 -17.55
C THR A 106 -11.43 -29.20 -16.66
N ALA A 107 -11.95 -28.09 -17.20
CA ALA A 107 -12.62 -27.07 -16.37
C ALA A 107 -13.74 -27.60 -15.41
N ASN A 108 -14.32 -28.77 -15.67
CA ASN A 108 -15.47 -29.30 -14.92
C ASN A 108 -15.28 -30.72 -14.36
N THR A 109 -14.22 -31.43 -14.72
CA THR A 109 -14.04 -32.84 -14.34
C THR A 109 -12.57 -33.22 -14.22
N PHE A 110 -12.26 -34.09 -13.25
CA PHE A 110 -10.91 -34.62 -13.02
C PHE A 110 -10.95 -36.05 -12.47
N LYS A 111 -9.78 -36.70 -12.39
CA LYS A 111 -9.58 -37.98 -11.68
C LYS A 111 -8.64 -37.78 -10.49
N VAL A 112 -8.52 -38.78 -9.62
CA VAL A 112 -7.64 -38.70 -8.45
C VAL A 112 -6.68 -39.89 -8.32
N ALA A 113 -5.52 -39.65 -7.70
CA ALA A 113 -4.52 -40.65 -7.32
C ALA A 113 -4.29 -40.69 -5.81
N ALA A 114 -3.74 -41.80 -5.31
CA ALA A 114 -3.37 -41.95 -3.89
C ALA A 114 -2.06 -41.24 -3.52
N SER A 115 -1.22 -40.93 -4.52
CA SER A 115 0.05 -40.22 -4.37
C SER A 115 0.19 -39.15 -5.45
N SER A 116 0.98 -38.12 -5.18
CA SER A 116 1.32 -37.10 -6.19
C SER A 116 1.96 -37.76 -7.42
N GLY A 117 1.49 -37.39 -8.62
CA GLY A 117 1.91 -38.00 -9.89
C GLY A 117 1.54 -39.47 -10.08
N GLY A 118 0.71 -40.04 -9.20
CA GLY A 118 0.33 -41.45 -9.23
C GLY A 118 -0.71 -41.81 -10.29
N SER A 119 -1.06 -43.09 -10.36
CA SER A 119 -2.08 -43.61 -11.27
C SER A 119 -3.50 -43.29 -10.80
N ALA A 120 -4.42 -43.13 -11.76
CA ALA A 120 -5.83 -42.86 -11.46
C ALA A 120 -6.50 -44.01 -10.71
N ILE A 121 -7.25 -43.67 -9.66
CA ILE A 121 -8.07 -44.61 -8.89
C ILE A 121 -9.41 -44.79 -9.62
N ALA A 122 -9.79 -46.04 -9.88
CA ALA A 122 -11.14 -46.37 -10.32
C ALA A 122 -12.07 -46.51 -9.10
N PHE A 123 -13.24 -45.88 -9.15
CA PHE A 123 -14.26 -46.02 -8.11
C PHE A 123 -15.16 -47.23 -8.39
N SER A 124 -15.57 -47.97 -7.38
CA SER A 124 -16.49 -49.11 -7.53
C SER A 124 -17.45 -49.24 -6.34
N GLY A 125 -18.37 -50.19 -6.38
CA GLY A 125 -19.34 -50.42 -5.31
C GLY A 125 -20.46 -49.37 -5.25
N ALA A 126 -21.36 -49.53 -4.27
CA ALA A 126 -22.47 -48.61 -4.04
C ALA A 126 -22.00 -47.33 -3.33
N GLN A 127 -22.65 -46.21 -3.63
CA GLN A 127 -22.46 -44.92 -2.96
C GLN A 127 -23.81 -44.34 -2.55
N SER A 128 -23.83 -43.46 -1.54
CA SER A 128 -25.05 -42.79 -1.08
C SER A 128 -24.76 -41.46 -0.39
N GLY A 129 -25.78 -40.60 -0.34
CA GLY A 129 -25.67 -39.27 0.27
C GLY A 129 -25.07 -38.23 -0.68
N SER A 130 -24.81 -37.04 -0.15
CA SER A 130 -24.14 -35.96 -0.87
C SER A 130 -22.64 -36.04 -0.62
N HIS A 131 -21.86 -36.04 -1.69
CA HIS A 131 -20.40 -36.06 -1.61
C HIS A 131 -19.85 -34.65 -1.75
N THR A 132 -18.88 -34.32 -0.91
CA THR A 132 -18.23 -33.02 -0.89
C THR A 132 -16.74 -33.22 -1.09
N ALA A 133 -16.14 -32.45 -1.99
CA ALA A 133 -14.70 -32.38 -2.12
C ALA A 133 -14.18 -31.13 -1.43
N ILE A 134 -13.06 -31.27 -0.73
CA ILE A 134 -12.44 -30.24 0.11
C ILE A 134 -10.98 -30.11 -0.32
N VAL A 135 -10.61 -28.91 -0.74
CA VAL A 135 -9.22 -28.50 -0.97
C VAL A 135 -8.79 -27.63 0.20
N THR A 136 -7.62 -27.93 0.77
CA THR A 136 -7.08 -27.22 1.95
C THR A 136 -5.80 -26.43 1.64
N THR A 137 -5.31 -26.52 0.41
CA THR A 137 -4.11 -25.83 -0.06
C THR A 137 -4.36 -25.18 -1.42
N ASN A 138 -3.87 -23.97 -1.58
CA ASN A 138 -3.74 -23.29 -2.84
C ASN A 138 -2.43 -23.73 -3.52
N LEU A 139 -2.52 -24.47 -4.63
CA LEU A 139 -1.38 -24.95 -5.40
C LEU A 139 -1.49 -24.42 -6.83
N GLY A 140 -0.42 -23.81 -7.34
CA GLY A 140 -0.32 -23.43 -8.75
C GLY A 140 -1.15 -22.21 -9.18
N HIS A 141 -1.94 -21.59 -8.30
CA HIS A 141 -2.67 -20.35 -8.63
C HIS A 141 -1.78 -19.13 -8.46
N ASP A 142 -1.64 -18.36 -9.52
CA ASP A 142 -0.81 -17.17 -9.53
C ASP A 142 -1.56 -15.99 -8.87
N PRO A 143 -1.05 -15.44 -7.76
CA PRO A 143 -1.68 -14.33 -7.07
C PRO A 143 -1.87 -13.07 -7.92
N ALA A 144 -1.10 -12.89 -8.99
CA ALA A 144 -1.27 -11.74 -9.88
C ALA A 144 -2.46 -11.90 -10.86
N THR A 145 -3.06 -13.09 -10.96
CA THR A 145 -4.13 -13.37 -11.94
C THR A 145 -5.34 -14.12 -11.38
N ASP A 146 -5.21 -14.81 -10.24
CA ASP A 146 -6.23 -15.67 -9.64
C ASP A 146 -6.82 -15.07 -8.34
N ASP A 147 -7.55 -13.95 -8.44
CA ASP A 147 -8.14 -13.22 -7.30
C ASP A 147 -9.07 -14.08 -6.42
N SER A 148 -9.60 -15.19 -6.94
CA SER A 148 -10.46 -16.10 -6.17
C SER A 148 -9.72 -16.94 -5.13
N TRP A 149 -8.39 -17.03 -5.23
CA TRP A 149 -7.53 -17.83 -4.36
C TRP A 149 -6.63 -16.99 -3.46
N TRP A 150 -6.66 -15.65 -3.63
CA TRP A 150 -5.74 -14.73 -2.99
C TRP A 150 -6.45 -13.44 -2.57
N ILE A 151 -6.15 -12.98 -1.36
CA ILE A 151 -6.55 -11.65 -0.88
C ILE A 151 -5.35 -10.74 -1.01
N ASP A 152 -5.52 -9.63 -1.73
CA ASP A 152 -4.51 -8.57 -1.81
C ASP A 152 -4.41 -7.80 -0.48
N ILE A 153 -3.27 -7.96 0.19
CA ILE A 153 -2.99 -7.35 1.49
C ILE A 153 -2.40 -5.94 1.32
N GLY A 154 -1.72 -5.65 0.21
CA GLY A 154 -1.05 -4.38 -0.02
C GLY A 154 0.26 -4.52 -0.80
N PRO A 155 1.05 -3.43 -0.91
CA PRO A 155 2.33 -3.43 -1.61
C PRO A 155 3.40 -4.25 -0.87
N THR A 156 4.42 -4.72 -1.59
CA THR A 156 5.65 -5.25 -0.95
C THR A 156 6.39 -4.14 -0.20
N ASN A 157 7.26 -4.50 0.74
CA ASN A 157 8.03 -3.54 1.54
C ASN A 157 8.80 -2.55 0.65
N ARG A 158 9.36 -3.00 -0.49
CA ARG A 158 10.03 -2.12 -1.46
C ARG A 158 9.10 -1.04 -2.02
N TRP A 159 7.83 -1.37 -2.23
CA TRP A 159 6.85 -0.53 -2.91
C TRP A 159 5.92 0.21 -1.95
N ALA A 160 5.97 -0.11 -0.65
CA ALA A 160 5.11 0.48 0.37
C ALA A 160 5.18 2.01 0.44
N MET A 161 6.36 2.62 0.27
CA MET A 161 6.51 4.08 0.25
C MET A 161 5.81 4.79 -0.92
N PHE A 162 5.33 4.07 -1.93
CA PHE A 162 4.62 4.66 -3.08
C PHE A 162 3.09 4.47 -3.00
N ASP A 163 2.59 3.72 -2.01
CA ASP A 163 1.16 3.54 -1.80
C ASP A 163 0.62 4.57 -0.80
N LEU A 164 0.01 5.63 -1.33
CA LEU A 164 -0.52 6.74 -0.52
C LEU A 164 -1.89 6.45 0.10
N LEU A 165 -2.51 5.30 -0.22
CA LEU A 165 -3.84 4.93 0.30
C LEU A 165 -3.74 4.10 1.58
N ARG A 166 -2.54 3.69 1.98
CA ARG A 166 -2.30 2.81 3.12
C ARG A 166 -1.25 3.43 4.02
N ASN A 167 -1.44 3.24 5.33
CA ASN A 167 -0.43 3.60 6.32
C ASN A 167 0.65 2.50 6.43
N THR A 168 1.26 2.15 5.30
CA THR A 168 2.38 1.20 5.21
C THR A 168 3.62 1.96 4.72
N GLY A 169 4.80 1.61 5.24
CA GLY A 169 6.03 2.28 4.85
C GLY A 169 7.15 1.30 4.54
N THR A 170 8.03 1.69 3.61
CA THR A 170 9.24 0.94 3.28
C THR A 170 10.23 1.05 4.42
N THR A 171 10.64 -0.09 4.98
CA THR A 171 11.66 -0.15 6.04
C THR A 171 12.86 -0.98 5.59
N THR A 172 14.07 -0.43 5.69
CA THR A 172 15.30 -1.14 5.33
C THR A 172 16.49 -0.69 6.18
N ALA A 173 17.60 -1.42 6.10
CA ALA A 173 18.86 -0.99 6.72
C ALA A 173 19.33 0.35 6.13
N SER A 174 19.89 1.22 6.97
CA SER A 174 20.49 2.48 6.53
C SER A 174 21.72 2.23 5.62
N PRO A 175 21.87 2.96 4.50
CA PRO A 175 20.96 3.97 3.96
C PRO A 175 19.84 3.39 3.06
N LEU A 176 18.67 4.03 3.07
CA LEU A 176 17.67 3.85 2.02
C LEU A 176 17.96 4.85 0.89
N THR A 177 18.40 4.35 -0.27
CA THR A 177 18.54 5.14 -1.50
C THR A 177 17.52 4.67 -2.51
N VAL A 178 16.85 5.62 -3.18
CA VAL A 178 15.82 5.38 -4.19
C VAL A 178 16.07 6.31 -5.36
N SER A 179 16.21 5.77 -6.57
CA SER A 179 16.33 6.54 -7.81
C SER A 179 15.09 6.37 -8.66
N LEU A 180 14.47 7.50 -9.02
CA LEU A 180 13.28 7.59 -9.83
C LEU A 180 13.58 8.31 -11.15
N THR A 181 13.05 7.78 -12.25
CA THR A 181 13.06 8.41 -13.57
C THR A 181 11.62 8.56 -14.05
N PRO A 182 10.96 9.69 -13.72
CA PRO A 182 9.54 9.91 -14.04
C PRO A 182 9.17 9.82 -15.53
N GLY A 183 10.12 10.07 -16.44
CA GLY A 183 9.86 10.12 -17.89
C GLY A 183 9.02 11.33 -18.33
N GLN A 184 8.70 12.23 -17.40
CA GLN A 184 7.95 13.46 -17.60
C GLN A 184 8.52 14.56 -16.71
N ARG A 185 8.11 15.81 -16.97
CA ARG A 185 8.56 16.95 -16.17
C ARG A 185 7.87 16.94 -14.81
N VAL A 186 8.66 16.98 -13.76
CA VAL A 186 8.19 17.09 -12.37
C VAL A 186 8.96 18.22 -11.71
N ASP A 187 8.28 19.03 -10.91
CA ASP A 187 8.87 20.20 -10.25
C ASP A 187 8.85 20.08 -8.71
N SER A 188 8.24 19.01 -8.20
CA SER A 188 7.99 18.88 -6.78
C SER A 188 8.13 17.45 -6.29
N ILE A 189 8.53 17.34 -5.03
CA ILE A 189 8.66 16.09 -4.29
C ILE A 189 8.26 16.31 -2.84
N GLY A 190 7.55 15.35 -2.25
CA GLY A 190 7.42 15.19 -0.81
C GLY A 190 7.90 13.81 -0.38
N VAL A 191 8.56 13.77 0.77
CA VAL A 191 8.96 12.56 1.47
C VAL A 191 8.41 12.68 2.88
N VAL A 192 7.54 11.75 3.28
CA VAL A 192 6.77 11.82 4.53
C VAL A 192 6.86 10.51 5.32
N GLY A 193 6.49 10.56 6.61
CA GLY A 193 6.54 9.41 7.49
C GLY A 193 7.96 8.84 7.65
N MET A 194 8.97 9.71 7.61
CA MET A 194 10.36 9.28 7.68
C MET A 194 10.77 8.94 9.11
N VAL A 195 11.54 7.86 9.23
CA VAL A 195 12.37 7.59 10.40
C VAL A 195 13.81 7.56 9.92
N ALA A 196 14.46 8.72 9.93
CA ALA A 196 15.84 8.94 9.51
C ALA A 196 16.45 10.12 10.29
N ASP A 197 17.78 10.21 10.30
CA ASP A 197 18.50 11.37 10.85
C ASP A 197 18.66 12.46 9.77
N THR A 198 18.87 12.07 8.50
CA THR A 198 18.94 13.03 7.39
C THR A 198 18.20 12.53 6.15
N VAL A 199 17.71 13.49 5.37
CA VAL A 199 17.17 13.30 4.03
C VAL A 199 17.96 14.16 3.04
N THR A 200 18.28 13.58 1.89
CA THR A 200 18.87 14.30 0.76
C THR A 200 18.13 13.91 -0.51
N VAL A 201 17.67 14.91 -1.26
CA VAL A 201 17.11 14.76 -2.59
C VAL A 201 18.05 15.41 -3.59
N THR A 202 18.45 14.67 -4.61
CA THR A 202 19.21 15.19 -5.75
C THR A 202 18.44 14.99 -7.04
N VAL A 203 18.57 15.93 -7.97
CA VAL A 203 18.11 15.76 -9.35
C VAL A 203 19.33 15.77 -10.23
N SER A 204 19.48 14.73 -11.06
CA SER A 204 20.54 14.65 -12.05
C SER A 204 19.98 14.52 -13.46
N VAL A 205 20.71 15.05 -14.44
CA VAL A 205 20.37 15.00 -15.86
C VAL A 205 21.62 14.60 -16.62
N ALA A 206 21.52 13.53 -17.42
CA ALA A 206 22.67 12.96 -18.14
C ALA A 206 23.89 12.71 -17.24
N GLY A 207 23.67 12.28 -15.99
CA GLY A 207 24.72 11.97 -15.02
C GLY A 207 25.24 13.17 -14.20
N ASN A 208 24.83 14.40 -14.51
CA ASN A 208 25.24 15.60 -13.77
C ASN A 208 24.16 16.02 -12.78
N THR A 209 24.52 16.22 -11.51
CA THR A 209 23.61 16.77 -10.50
C THR A 209 23.33 18.25 -10.78
N VAL A 210 22.06 18.58 -11.01
CA VAL A 210 21.58 19.94 -11.30
C VAL A 210 20.85 20.57 -10.11
N TYR A 211 20.47 19.77 -9.12
CA TYR A 211 19.80 20.22 -7.91
C TYR A 211 20.14 19.29 -6.75
N THR A 212 20.31 19.88 -5.56
CA THR A 212 20.47 19.16 -4.30
C THR A 212 19.73 19.94 -3.23
N ALA A 213 18.90 19.24 -2.45
CA ALA A 213 18.35 19.75 -1.22
C ALA A 213 18.47 18.68 -0.13
N SER A 214 18.81 19.12 1.08
CA SER A 214 18.93 18.23 2.24
C SER A 214 18.37 18.88 3.49
N ALA A 215 18.02 18.05 4.47
CA ALA A 215 17.63 18.50 5.80
C ALA A 215 18.13 17.52 6.87
N ASP A 216 18.53 18.09 8.01
CA ASP A 216 18.66 17.35 9.26
C ASP A 216 17.27 17.23 9.89
N LEU A 217 16.85 15.98 10.10
CA LEU A 217 15.55 15.63 10.66
C LEU A 217 15.59 15.57 12.18
N LEU A 218 16.78 15.46 12.78
CA LEU A 218 16.96 15.53 14.22
C LEU A 218 16.89 17.00 14.67
N LYS A 219 15.70 17.45 15.06
CA LYS A 219 15.49 18.80 15.58
C LYS A 219 15.55 18.80 17.10
N ARG A 220 16.24 19.80 17.66
CA ARG A 220 16.12 20.15 19.08
C ARG A 220 15.45 21.52 19.20
N PRO A 221 14.12 21.59 19.34
CA PRO A 221 13.44 22.86 19.52
C PRO A 221 13.95 23.48 20.83
N THR A 222 14.70 24.57 20.71
CA THR A 222 15.38 25.21 21.83
C THR A 222 14.72 26.57 22.07
N SER A 223 13.82 26.66 23.04
CA SER A 223 13.15 27.92 23.42
C SER A 223 13.94 28.72 24.46
N GLY A 224 14.93 28.11 25.10
CA GLY A 224 15.78 28.75 26.09
C GLY A 224 16.97 27.88 26.51
N TRP A 225 17.74 28.37 27.47
CA TRP A 225 18.95 27.70 27.95
C TRP A 225 18.70 26.28 28.49
N TYR A 226 17.57 26.05 29.17
CA TYR A 226 17.25 24.72 29.69
C TYR A 226 17.05 23.69 28.58
N ASP A 227 16.26 24.01 27.53
CA ASP A 227 16.05 23.12 26.39
C ASP A 227 17.36 22.89 25.61
N TYR A 228 18.26 23.87 25.61
CA TYR A 228 19.58 23.73 24.99
C TYR A 228 20.43 22.67 25.70
N PHE A 229 20.35 22.57 27.03
CA PHE A 229 21.15 21.62 27.80
C PHE A 229 20.45 20.28 28.04
N PHE A 230 19.12 20.27 28.15
CA PHE A 230 18.33 19.12 28.63
C PHE A 230 17.12 18.76 27.76
N GLY A 231 16.85 19.51 26.68
CA GLY A 231 15.72 19.26 25.80
C GLY A 231 15.85 17.95 25.03
N ALA A 232 14.74 17.21 24.92
CA ALA A 232 14.68 15.98 24.13
C ALA A 232 14.73 16.28 22.63
N PHE A 233 15.39 15.39 21.87
CA PHE A 233 15.37 15.43 20.43
C PHE A 233 13.99 15.03 19.89
N ARG A 234 13.55 15.72 18.84
CA ARG A 234 12.35 15.38 18.08
C ARG A 234 12.75 15.15 16.63
N TYR A 235 12.11 14.19 16.00
CA TYR A 235 12.31 13.91 14.58
C TYR A 235 11.27 14.66 13.78
N GLN A 236 11.73 15.46 12.81
CA GLN A 236 10.88 15.94 11.72
C GLN A 236 10.69 14.78 10.75
N GLN A 237 9.44 14.38 10.48
CA GLN A 237 9.15 13.19 9.69
C GLN A 237 8.87 13.53 8.21
N GLU A 238 8.90 14.82 7.87
CA GLU A 238 8.49 15.32 6.57
C GLU A 238 9.51 16.26 5.92
N PHE A 239 9.63 16.14 4.60
CA PHE A 239 10.48 16.95 3.73
C PHE A 239 9.75 17.20 2.42
N ALA A 240 9.66 18.45 1.96
CA ALA A 240 9.08 18.74 0.67
C ALA A 240 9.81 19.87 -0.05
N ARG A 241 9.88 19.74 -1.37
CA ARG A 241 10.46 20.73 -2.28
C ARG A 241 9.53 20.93 -3.46
N PHE A 242 9.38 22.18 -3.89
CA PHE A 242 8.48 22.60 -4.96
C PHE A 242 9.23 23.35 -6.08
N ASP A 243 10.55 23.22 -6.09
CA ASP A 243 11.50 23.96 -6.92
C ASP A 243 12.49 23.02 -7.65
N LEU A 244 12.11 21.75 -7.86
CA LEU A 244 12.92 20.82 -8.63
C LEU A 244 13.00 21.30 -10.09
N PRO A 245 14.19 21.31 -10.72
CA PRO A 245 14.32 21.64 -12.13
C PRO A 245 13.56 20.65 -13.03
N PRO A 246 12.56 21.10 -13.82
CA PRO A 246 11.62 20.22 -14.51
C PRO A 246 12.17 19.69 -15.84
N TYR A 247 13.10 18.73 -15.76
CA TYR A 247 13.63 18.01 -16.93
C TYR A 247 12.91 16.68 -17.16
N THR A 248 12.56 16.38 -18.41
CA THR A 248 11.91 15.09 -18.77
C THR A 248 12.80 13.87 -18.50
N GLY A 249 14.12 14.01 -18.70
CA GLY A 249 15.12 12.97 -18.43
C GLY A 249 15.78 13.08 -17.06
N ALA A 250 15.11 13.69 -16.08
CA ALA A 250 15.61 13.81 -14.72
C ALA A 250 15.64 12.44 -14.01
N VAL A 251 16.73 12.20 -13.28
CA VAL A 251 16.82 11.14 -12.27
C VAL A 251 16.78 11.80 -10.90
N ILE A 252 15.70 11.56 -10.15
CA ILE A 252 15.52 12.04 -8.79
C ILE A 252 16.02 10.96 -7.85
N THR A 253 17.04 11.26 -7.05
CA THR A 253 17.57 10.33 -6.05
C THR A 253 17.26 10.84 -4.65
N ILE A 254 16.59 9.99 -3.88
CA ILE A 254 16.25 10.22 -2.48
C ILE A 254 17.19 9.34 -1.67
N THR A 255 17.90 9.94 -0.71
CA THR A 255 18.76 9.24 0.23
C THR A 255 18.35 9.58 1.65
N LEU A 256 17.93 8.57 2.38
CA LEU A 256 17.61 8.65 3.79
C LEU A 256 18.68 7.91 4.58
N THR A 257 19.27 8.57 5.57
CA THR A 257 20.33 7.96 6.40
C THR A 257 19.99 8.07 7.87
N ARG A 258 20.42 7.05 8.61
CA ARG A 258 20.34 6.98 10.06
C ARG A 258 21.59 6.32 10.61
N ALA A 259 22.12 6.85 11.71
CA ALA A 259 23.34 6.36 12.35
C ALA A 259 23.13 5.00 13.00
N ASN A 260 21.94 4.76 13.58
CA ASN A 260 21.61 3.53 14.30
C ASN A 260 20.21 3.03 13.93
N GLY A 261 20.11 1.75 13.60
CA GLY A 261 18.86 1.09 13.27
C GLY A 261 18.41 1.28 11.83
N ASN A 262 17.20 0.81 11.54
CA ASN A 262 16.61 0.88 10.21
C ASN A 262 16.09 2.28 9.90
N VAL A 263 16.05 2.56 8.61
CA VAL A 263 15.37 3.72 8.02
C VAL A 263 13.98 3.30 7.58
N ALA A 264 12.99 4.16 7.80
CA ALA A 264 11.64 3.98 7.27
C ALA A 264 11.20 5.20 6.44
N CYS A 265 10.38 4.97 5.42
CA CYS A 265 9.72 6.00 4.62
C CYS A 265 8.25 5.61 4.42
N GLY A 266 7.33 6.44 4.89
CA GLY A 266 5.88 6.22 4.78
C GLY A 266 5.31 6.61 3.42
N GLY A 267 5.85 7.65 2.79
CA GLY A 267 5.33 8.12 1.50
C GLY A 267 6.35 8.93 0.71
N VAL A 268 6.43 8.68 -0.60
CA VAL A 268 7.14 9.48 -1.58
C VAL A 268 6.13 9.95 -2.63
N VAL A 269 5.95 11.26 -2.72
CA VAL A 269 5.05 11.90 -3.68
C VAL A 269 5.89 12.71 -4.65
N VAL A 270 5.79 12.45 -5.94
CA VAL A 270 6.47 13.21 -6.99
C VAL A 270 5.43 13.68 -7.99
N GLY A 271 5.61 14.88 -8.56
CA GLY A 271 4.70 15.41 -9.55
C GLY A 271 4.96 16.88 -9.89
N SER A 272 3.94 17.51 -10.47
CA SER A 272 3.92 18.95 -10.75
C SER A 272 2.98 19.64 -9.78
N SER A 273 3.51 20.54 -8.94
CA SER A 273 2.68 21.23 -7.96
C SER A 273 1.83 22.32 -8.59
N VAL A 274 0.62 22.49 -8.06
CA VAL A 274 -0.29 23.58 -8.39
C VAL A 274 -0.38 24.53 -7.21
N TYR A 275 -0.03 25.79 -7.45
CA TYR A 275 -0.16 26.86 -6.47
C TYR A 275 -1.62 27.27 -6.32
N LEU A 276 -2.13 27.21 -5.08
CA LEU A 276 -3.54 27.49 -4.76
C LEU A 276 -3.76 28.91 -4.23
N GLY A 277 -2.71 29.66 -3.98
CA GLY A 277 -2.79 30.94 -3.28
C GLY A 277 -2.13 30.92 -1.91
N ARG A 278 -2.21 32.06 -1.22
CA ARG A 278 -1.63 32.22 0.12
C ARG A 278 -2.59 31.69 1.17
N THR A 279 -2.05 30.97 2.15
CA THR A 279 -2.80 30.55 3.34
C THR A 279 -3.02 31.76 4.23
N LEU A 280 -4.26 31.99 4.64
CA LEU A 280 -4.61 33.05 5.58
C LEU A 280 -4.34 32.60 7.02
N HIS A 281 -4.41 33.55 7.95
CA HIS A 281 -4.38 33.25 9.38
C HIS A 281 -5.58 32.37 9.77
N GLU A 282 -5.53 31.80 10.97
CA GLU A 282 -6.57 30.88 11.48
C GLU A 282 -6.61 29.55 10.72
N ALA A 283 -5.49 29.16 10.09
CA ALA A 283 -5.32 27.78 9.65
C ALA A 283 -5.24 26.86 10.88
N GLU A 284 -5.96 25.75 10.82
CA GLU A 284 -6.15 24.79 11.90
C GLU A 284 -5.47 23.46 11.56
N SER A 285 -4.71 22.94 12.51
CA SER A 285 -4.17 21.59 12.51
C SER A 285 -4.87 20.81 13.62
N ASP A 286 -5.67 19.81 13.25
CA ASP A 286 -6.47 18.97 14.13
C ASP A 286 -6.14 17.48 13.90
N ALA A 287 -6.68 16.60 14.74
CA ALA A 287 -6.58 15.16 14.56
C ALA A 287 -7.84 14.42 15.04
N LEU A 288 -8.38 13.57 14.19
CA LEU A 288 -9.50 12.69 14.50
C LEU A 288 -9.01 11.46 15.25
N ASN A 289 -9.28 11.36 16.55
CA ASN A 289 -8.89 10.22 17.37
C ASN A 289 -9.94 9.10 17.31
N PHE A 290 -9.58 7.95 16.74
CA PHE A 290 -10.48 6.79 16.63
C PHE A 290 -10.41 5.82 17.81
N SER A 291 -9.66 6.14 18.87
CA SER A 291 -9.51 5.28 20.05
C SER A 291 -10.85 5.05 20.74
N LYS A 292 -11.10 3.82 21.17
CA LYS A 292 -12.32 3.47 21.90
C LYS A 292 -12.07 3.66 23.40
N ILE A 293 -12.97 4.37 24.08
CA ILE A 293 -12.96 4.54 25.53
C ILE A 293 -14.27 3.96 26.06
N ASP A 294 -14.20 2.78 26.65
CA ASP A 294 -15.34 2.15 27.33
C ASP A 294 -15.24 2.43 28.83
N ARG A 295 -16.37 2.64 29.51
CA ARG A 295 -16.44 2.75 30.98
C ARG A 295 -17.37 1.68 31.52
N ASP A 296 -16.94 1.00 32.57
CA ASP A 296 -17.81 0.06 33.29
C ASP A 296 -18.77 0.78 34.27
N ASP A 297 -19.70 0.03 34.84
CA ASP A 297 -20.69 0.53 35.80
C ASP A 297 -20.08 1.05 37.11
N PHE A 298 -18.79 0.77 37.35
CA PHE A 298 -18.02 1.24 38.50
C PHE A 298 -17.15 2.46 38.16
N GLY A 299 -17.22 2.97 36.93
CA GLY A 299 -16.48 4.15 36.47
C GLY A 299 -15.04 3.89 36.02
N THR A 300 -14.62 2.62 35.93
CA THR A 300 -13.29 2.26 35.41
C THR A 300 -13.29 2.38 33.88
N ALA A 301 -12.34 3.14 33.34
CA ALA A 301 -12.19 3.30 31.90
C ALA A 301 -11.21 2.28 31.31
N THR A 302 -11.62 1.62 30.22
CA THR A 302 -10.73 0.82 29.36
C THR A 302 -10.50 1.59 28.06
N LEU A 303 -9.24 1.94 27.79
CA LEU A 303 -8.81 2.60 26.57
C LEU A 303 -8.24 1.57 25.60
N VAL A 304 -8.81 1.49 24.39
CA VAL A 304 -8.24 0.75 23.25
C VAL A 304 -7.70 1.79 22.26
N PRO A 305 -6.38 2.06 22.28
CA PRO A 305 -5.78 3.04 21.38
C PRO A 305 -5.95 2.62 19.93
N ARG A 306 -6.34 3.58 19.09
CA ARG A 306 -6.33 3.46 17.62
C ARG A 306 -5.56 4.64 17.03
N ARG A 307 -5.26 4.57 15.73
CA ARG A 307 -4.64 5.67 14.99
C ARG A 307 -5.49 6.94 15.12
N SER A 308 -4.84 8.07 15.34
CA SER A 308 -5.43 9.38 15.08
C SER A 308 -5.12 9.79 13.65
N VAL A 309 -6.10 10.33 12.95
CA VAL A 309 -5.95 10.78 11.56
C VAL A 309 -5.84 12.31 11.54
N PRO A 310 -4.70 12.88 11.10
CA PRO A 310 -4.53 14.31 10.91
C PRO A 310 -5.59 14.91 9.99
N ARG A 311 -6.04 16.11 10.36
CA ARG A 311 -6.98 16.92 9.59
C ARG A 311 -6.48 18.36 9.59
N THR A 312 -6.58 19.04 8.45
CA THR A 312 -6.28 20.48 8.39
C THR A 312 -7.43 21.25 7.78
N VAL A 313 -7.68 22.45 8.31
CA VAL A 313 -8.70 23.37 7.81
C VAL A 313 -8.03 24.72 7.57
N GLN A 314 -8.13 25.21 6.35
CA GLN A 314 -7.52 26.48 5.97
C GLN A 314 -8.37 27.27 4.99
N THR A 315 -8.29 28.59 5.09
CA THR A 315 -8.77 29.50 4.06
C THR A 315 -7.59 30.04 3.26
N LEU A 316 -7.68 29.96 1.95
CA LEU A 316 -6.68 30.48 1.02
C LEU A 316 -7.24 31.67 0.27
N ARG A 317 -6.34 32.57 -0.15
CA ARG A 317 -6.66 33.64 -1.10
C ARG A 317 -5.89 33.42 -2.39
N CYS A 318 -6.63 33.19 -3.48
CA CYS A 318 -6.08 33.00 -4.82
C CYS A 318 -6.44 34.16 -5.75
N LYS A 319 -5.69 34.30 -6.84
CA LYS A 319 -5.98 35.29 -7.88
C LYS A 319 -7.09 34.76 -8.78
N LYS A 320 -7.93 35.65 -9.30
CA LYS A 320 -8.99 35.30 -10.26
C LYS A 320 -8.45 34.53 -11.47
N SER A 321 -7.24 34.85 -11.94
CA SER A 321 -6.58 34.15 -13.06
C SER A 321 -6.25 32.69 -12.78
N ASP A 322 -6.19 32.27 -11.51
CA ASP A 322 -5.86 30.90 -11.11
C ASP A 322 -7.09 30.01 -10.94
N VAL A 323 -8.31 30.59 -10.93
CA VAL A 323 -9.54 29.87 -10.56
C VAL A 323 -9.80 28.67 -11.46
N ASP A 324 -9.68 28.81 -12.78
CA ASP A 324 -9.93 27.70 -13.72
C ASP A 324 -8.94 26.55 -13.52
N ARG A 325 -7.66 26.86 -13.29
CA ARG A 325 -6.62 25.87 -12.97
C ARG A 325 -6.92 25.14 -11.67
N ILE A 326 -7.42 25.85 -10.67
CA ILE A 326 -7.76 25.28 -9.36
C ILE A 326 -9.03 24.42 -9.44
N LEU A 327 -10.00 24.80 -10.26
CA LEU A 327 -11.19 23.99 -10.54
C LEU A 327 -10.80 22.66 -11.20
N GLN A 328 -9.92 22.68 -12.21
CA GLN A 328 -9.41 21.48 -12.85
C GLN A 328 -8.67 20.57 -11.85
N LEU A 329 -7.78 21.15 -11.04
CA LEU A 329 -7.08 20.40 -9.99
C LEU A 329 -8.06 19.72 -9.01
N ARG A 330 -9.14 20.41 -8.62
CA ARG A 330 -10.15 19.84 -7.73
C ARG A 330 -10.79 18.60 -8.38
N ASP A 331 -11.10 18.66 -9.66
CA ASP A 331 -11.68 17.53 -10.39
C ASP A 331 -10.66 16.38 -10.53
N ASP A 332 -9.39 16.70 -10.82
CA ASP A 332 -8.29 15.72 -10.93
C ASP A 332 -8.01 14.99 -9.60
N LEU A 333 -8.18 15.69 -8.47
CA LEU A 333 -7.96 15.15 -7.13
C LEU A 333 -9.21 14.55 -6.48
N ASN A 334 -10.30 14.39 -7.24
CA ASN A 334 -11.53 13.83 -6.70
C ASN A 334 -11.33 12.37 -6.29
N ALA A 335 -11.46 12.09 -4.98
CA ALA A 335 -11.18 10.79 -4.38
C ALA A 335 -9.74 10.26 -4.61
N ALA A 336 -8.78 11.15 -4.88
CA ALA A 336 -7.37 10.80 -5.05
C ALA A 336 -6.50 11.52 -4.00
N PRO A 337 -5.59 10.81 -3.31
CA PRO A 337 -4.69 11.42 -2.35
C PRO A 337 -3.65 12.29 -3.06
N ALA A 338 -3.31 13.42 -2.44
CA ALA A 338 -2.23 14.30 -2.86
C ALA A 338 -1.44 14.79 -1.66
N LEU A 339 -0.21 15.27 -1.90
CA LEU A 339 0.51 16.01 -0.88
C LEU A 339 0.05 17.47 -0.93
N TRP A 340 -0.33 18.00 0.22
CA TRP A 340 -0.75 19.38 0.37
C TRP A 340 0.20 20.07 1.33
N SER A 341 0.69 21.25 0.95
CA SER A 341 1.57 22.06 1.78
C SER A 341 1.02 23.45 1.95
N GLY A 342 0.55 23.78 3.16
CA GLY A 342 0.06 25.12 3.48
C GLY A 342 1.13 26.20 3.33
N LEU A 343 2.40 25.84 3.52
CA LEU A 343 3.56 26.73 3.43
C LEU A 343 4.57 26.20 2.41
N ASP A 344 5.20 27.11 1.67
CA ASP A 344 6.26 26.75 0.71
C ASP A 344 7.64 26.69 1.40
N ASP A 345 7.77 27.31 2.57
CA ASP A 345 8.99 27.34 3.39
C ASP A 345 9.02 26.16 4.37
N GLN A 346 9.93 25.21 4.13
CA GLN A 346 10.13 24.02 4.96
C GLN A 346 10.71 24.33 6.34
N ASP A 347 11.45 25.43 6.49
CA ASP A 347 12.11 25.77 7.74
C ASP A 347 11.16 26.52 8.71
N SER A 348 9.95 26.82 8.25
CA SER A 348 8.90 27.40 9.08
C SER A 348 8.48 26.44 10.21
N GLY A 349 8.33 26.96 11.43
CA GLY A 349 7.84 26.19 12.58
C GLY A 349 6.40 25.66 12.42
N TYR A 350 5.65 26.17 11.45
CA TYR A 350 4.29 25.70 11.11
C TYR A 350 4.26 24.75 9.92
N PHE A 351 5.40 24.43 9.31
CA PHE A 351 5.46 23.61 8.09
C PHE A 351 4.83 22.23 8.30
N SER A 352 5.31 21.45 9.27
CA SER A 352 4.77 20.11 9.55
C SER A 352 3.29 20.14 9.98
N ALA A 353 2.82 21.23 10.58
CA ALA A 353 1.42 21.37 10.99
C ALA A 353 0.46 21.55 9.81
N LEU A 354 0.96 22.03 8.66
CA LEU A 354 0.16 22.30 7.46
C LEU A 354 0.61 21.46 6.25
N LEU A 355 1.46 20.45 6.46
CA LEU A 355 1.82 19.46 5.45
C LEU A 355 1.02 18.18 5.71
N ILE A 356 0.26 17.73 4.71
CA ILE A 356 -0.58 16.54 4.84
C ILE A 356 -0.61 15.76 3.52
N VAL A 357 -0.48 14.44 3.58
CA VAL A 357 -0.81 13.56 2.45
C VAL A 357 -2.22 13.06 2.67
N GLY A 358 -3.13 13.38 1.75
CA GLY A 358 -4.53 13.07 1.98
C GLY A 358 -5.46 13.54 0.88
N VAL A 359 -6.76 13.37 1.15
CA VAL A 359 -7.84 13.77 0.25
C VAL A 359 -8.49 15.05 0.74
N TYR A 360 -9.07 15.83 -0.17
CA TYR A 360 -9.93 16.93 0.23
C TYR A 360 -11.32 16.40 0.62
N LYS A 361 -11.84 16.87 1.76
CA LYS A 361 -13.23 16.61 2.20
C LYS A 361 -14.15 17.75 1.78
N ARG A 362 -13.61 18.96 1.74
CA ARG A 362 -14.29 20.17 1.28
C ARG A 362 -13.31 21.05 0.51
N PHE A 363 -13.71 21.48 -0.68
CA PHE A 363 -12.93 22.39 -1.52
C PHE A 363 -13.85 23.41 -2.20
N THR A 364 -14.23 24.44 -1.43
CA THR A 364 -15.11 25.52 -1.88
C THR A 364 -14.30 26.67 -2.44
N ILE A 365 -14.75 27.26 -3.55
CA ILE A 365 -14.18 28.49 -4.13
C ILE A 365 -15.29 29.55 -4.13
N THR A 366 -15.10 30.61 -3.36
CA THR A 366 -16.02 31.73 -3.21
C THR A 366 -15.51 32.92 -4.01
N MET A 367 -16.36 33.47 -4.87
CA MET A 367 -16.05 34.60 -5.76
C MET A 367 -16.68 35.89 -5.21
N ASP A 368 -16.34 36.23 -3.98
CA ASP A 368 -16.86 37.40 -3.27
C ASP A 368 -16.12 38.70 -3.61
N GLN A 369 -14.95 38.61 -4.26
CA GLN A 369 -14.08 39.74 -4.57
C GLN A 369 -13.86 39.90 -6.09
N PRO A 370 -13.64 41.13 -6.59
CA PRO A 370 -13.55 41.39 -8.03
C PRO A 370 -12.30 40.78 -8.70
N GLU A 371 -11.17 40.72 -7.98
CA GLU A 371 -9.85 40.32 -8.50
C GLU A 371 -9.25 39.07 -7.84
N ASP A 372 -9.84 38.64 -6.72
CA ASP A 372 -9.38 37.50 -5.93
C ASP A 372 -10.57 36.57 -5.65
N ALA A 373 -10.29 35.32 -5.32
CA ALA A 373 -11.27 34.38 -4.79
C ALA A 373 -10.75 33.78 -3.47
N LEU A 374 -11.69 33.39 -2.61
CA LEU A 374 -11.40 32.69 -1.37
C LEU A 374 -11.63 31.20 -1.55
N ILE A 375 -10.70 30.39 -1.05
CA ILE A 375 -10.81 28.94 -1.05
C ILE A 375 -10.96 28.48 0.38
N SER A 376 -12.03 27.74 0.69
CA SER A 376 -12.14 27.01 1.96
C SER A 376 -11.80 25.55 1.71
N LEU A 377 -10.72 25.09 2.32
CA LEU A 377 -10.15 23.77 2.10
C LEU A 377 -10.09 22.99 3.41
N GLU A 378 -10.64 21.79 3.39
CA GLU A 378 -10.55 20.81 4.47
C GLU A 378 -9.90 19.54 3.93
N LEU A 379 -8.82 19.11 4.58
CA LEU A 379 -8.01 17.97 4.19
C LEU A 379 -7.98 16.93 5.31
N GLU A 380 -7.96 15.66 4.93
CA GLU A 380 -7.91 14.52 5.83
C GLU A 380 -6.92 13.49 5.30
N GLU A 381 -6.04 12.99 6.18
CA GLU A 381 -5.08 11.94 5.84
C GLU A 381 -5.81 10.60 5.60
N VAL A 382 -5.25 9.76 4.73
CA VAL A 382 -5.80 8.42 4.40
C VAL A 382 -5.14 7.32 5.25
#